data_AF-A0A535GM75-F1
#
_entry.id   AF-A0A535GM75-F1
#
_cell.length_a   1.000
_cell.length_b   1.000
_cell.length_c   1.000
_cell.angle_alpha   90.00
_cell.angle_beta   90.00
_cell.angle_gamma   90.00
#
_symmetry.space_group_name_H-M   'P 1'
#
loop_
_entity.id
_entity.type
_entity.pdbx_description
1 polymer ?
#
loop_
_entity_poly.entity_id
_entity_poly.type
_entity_poly.pdbx_seq_one_letter_code
_entity_poly.pdbx_strand_id
1 'polypeptide(L)'
;MLRWAEHVYIATELRRLGVRWVSLAPRYIGRFEKGVDYIGDVNAFEAEMGVHAAIARTLGPYKLSLHSGSDKFSVYEPTARQTRGLVHLKTAGTSYLEALRTIAVLEPDLLRSIYVFAREHYEVDRASYHVSALWERAPAPNALTDADLPGLLEQFDAREILHVTFGSVLTAPSADGQTLFYDRFMEVLRTHPEAYAADLVVHFLRHLRPFVIWGDG
;
A
#
# COMPACT_ATOMS: atom_id res chain seq x y z
N MET A 1 -1.40 20.19 -3.81
CA MET A 1 -0.89 19.33 -4.89
C MET A 1 0.41 19.96 -5.33
N LEU A 2 1.52 19.22 -5.38
CA LEU A 2 2.80 19.85 -5.73
C LEU A 2 2.79 20.09 -7.25
N ARG A 3 2.60 21.33 -7.69
CA ARG A 3 2.58 21.63 -9.14
C ARG A 3 3.98 21.52 -9.71
N TRP A 4 4.12 21.24 -11.01
CA TRP A 4 5.43 21.12 -11.67
C TRP A 4 6.35 22.33 -11.41
N ALA A 5 5.80 23.54 -11.29
CA ALA A 5 6.54 24.75 -10.96
C ALA A 5 7.18 24.70 -9.55
N GLU A 6 6.46 24.15 -8.57
CA GLU A 6 6.96 23.99 -7.21
C GLU A 6 8.07 22.93 -7.15
N HIS A 7 7.95 21.86 -7.94
CA HIS A 7 9.03 20.88 -8.11
C HIS A 7 10.29 21.56 -8.68
N VAL A 8 10.17 22.33 -9.78
CA VAL A 8 11.31 23.08 -10.35
C VAL A 8 11.93 24.00 -9.32
N TYR A 9 11.12 24.77 -8.58
CA TYR A 9 11.60 25.69 -7.55
C TYR A 9 12.40 24.95 -6.46
N ILE A 10 11.82 23.89 -5.86
CA ILE A 10 12.49 23.11 -4.80
C ILE A 10 13.79 22.51 -5.32
N ALA A 11 13.77 21.85 -6.48
CA ALA A 11 14.96 21.21 -7.04
C ALA A 11 16.06 22.23 -7.37
N THR A 12 15.70 23.41 -7.88
CA THR A 12 16.64 24.49 -8.20
C THR A 12 17.27 25.06 -6.93
N GLU A 13 16.48 25.31 -5.89
CA GLU A 13 16.99 25.86 -4.62
C GLU A 13 17.87 24.85 -3.88
N LEU A 14 17.49 23.57 -3.84
CA LEU A 14 18.32 22.51 -3.28
C LEU A 14 19.67 22.42 -3.99
N ARG A 15 19.66 22.52 -5.33
CA ARG A 15 20.89 22.55 -6.14
C ARG A 15 21.73 23.80 -5.87
N ARG A 16 21.10 24.99 -5.81
CA ARG A 16 21.77 26.26 -5.52
C ARG A 16 22.47 26.25 -4.15
N LEU A 17 21.84 25.61 -3.17
CA LEU A 17 22.37 25.45 -1.81
C LEU A 17 23.37 24.29 -1.68
N GLY A 18 23.63 23.52 -2.74
CA GLY A 18 24.56 22.39 -2.71
C GLY A 18 24.07 21.18 -1.90
N VAL A 19 22.76 21.07 -1.65
CA VAL A 19 22.17 19.96 -0.89
C VAL A 19 22.27 18.67 -1.70
N ARG A 20 22.79 17.61 -1.06
CA ARG A 20 22.79 16.25 -1.63
C ARG A 20 21.58 15.48 -1.14
N TRP A 21 20.85 14.86 -2.06
CA TRP A 21 19.59 14.21 -1.77
C TRP A 21 19.32 13.10 -2.80
N VAL A 22 18.48 12.12 -2.44
CA VAL A 22 18.33 10.87 -3.19
C VAL A 22 17.02 10.81 -3.96
N SER A 23 15.95 11.38 -3.42
CA SER A 23 14.62 11.29 -4.03
C SER A 23 13.70 12.43 -3.62
N LEU A 24 12.77 12.79 -4.51
CA LEU A 24 11.62 13.64 -4.20
C LEU A 24 10.33 12.82 -4.19
N ALA A 25 9.42 13.10 -3.28
CA ALA A 25 8.04 12.59 -3.32
C ALA A 25 7.06 13.75 -3.58
N PRO A 26 6.81 14.13 -4.85
CA PRO A 26 5.73 15.04 -5.18
C PRO A 26 4.37 14.50 -4.71
N ARG A 27 3.42 15.41 -4.51
CA ARG A 27 2.02 15.04 -4.41
C ARG A 27 1.42 15.05 -5.82
N TYR A 28 1.39 13.87 -6.45
CA TYR A 28 0.81 13.63 -7.77
C TYR A 28 -0.71 13.85 -7.80
N ILE A 29 -1.27 14.02 -9.01
CA ILE A 29 -2.72 13.99 -9.23
C ILE A 29 -3.37 12.67 -8.85
N GLY A 30 -4.70 12.71 -8.66
CA GLY A 30 -5.51 11.58 -8.22
C GLY A 30 -5.28 11.25 -6.75
N ARG A 31 -5.61 10.02 -6.37
CA ARG A 31 -5.53 9.57 -4.97
C ARG A 31 -4.73 8.28 -4.85
N PHE A 32 -3.88 8.26 -3.83
CA PHE A 32 -3.02 7.14 -3.46
C PHE A 32 -3.46 6.62 -2.08
N GLU A 33 -4.65 6.03 -2.05
CA GLU A 33 -5.25 5.49 -0.82
C GLU A 33 -4.57 4.18 -0.39
N LYS A 34 -4.81 3.72 0.84
CA LYS A 34 -4.04 2.62 1.46
C LYS A 34 -4.61 1.27 1.03
N GLY A 35 -3.75 0.35 0.59
CA GLY A 35 -4.15 -1.02 0.25
C GLY A 35 -4.88 -1.16 -1.09
N VAL A 36 -5.15 -0.09 -1.84
CA VAL A 36 -5.91 -0.17 -3.11
C VAL A 36 -5.13 0.41 -4.28
N ASP A 37 -5.61 0.17 -5.50
CA ASP A 37 -5.03 0.77 -6.71
C ASP A 37 -5.23 2.29 -6.74
N TYR A 38 -4.54 2.95 -7.66
CA TYR A 38 -4.67 4.37 -7.93
C TYR A 38 -6.11 4.73 -8.32
N ILE A 39 -6.60 5.85 -7.78
CA ILE A 39 -7.93 6.36 -8.11
C ILE A 39 -7.77 7.69 -8.85
N GLY A 40 -8.04 7.67 -10.14
CA GLY A 40 -7.95 8.83 -11.03
C GLY A 40 -7.80 8.44 -12.50
N ASP A 41 -7.49 9.42 -13.35
CA ASP A 41 -7.17 9.20 -14.76
C ASP A 41 -5.68 8.83 -14.90
N VAL A 42 -5.42 7.58 -15.30
CA VAL A 42 -4.07 7.04 -15.48
C VAL A 42 -3.30 7.76 -16.58
N ASN A 43 -3.97 8.20 -17.66
CA ASN A 43 -3.31 8.93 -18.75
C ASN A 43 -2.90 10.32 -18.30
N ALA A 44 -3.76 11.01 -17.55
CA ALA A 44 -3.42 12.29 -16.93
C ALA A 44 -2.25 12.13 -15.96
N PHE A 45 -2.25 11.06 -15.16
CA PHE A 45 -1.15 10.75 -14.24
C PHE A 45 0.16 10.53 -15.00
N GLU A 46 0.14 9.74 -16.08
CA GLU A 46 1.33 9.48 -16.88
C GLU A 46 1.91 10.75 -17.49
N ALA A 47 1.04 11.63 -18.01
CA ALA A 47 1.46 12.91 -18.57
C ALA A 47 2.17 13.80 -17.52
N GLU A 48 1.59 13.90 -16.31
CA GLU A 48 2.21 14.66 -15.21
C GLU A 48 3.52 14.00 -14.71
N MET A 49 3.53 12.67 -14.61
CA MET A 49 4.74 11.91 -14.26
C MET A 49 5.86 12.16 -15.27
N GLY A 50 5.55 12.24 -16.57
CA GLY A 50 6.50 12.61 -17.63
C GLY A 50 7.15 13.97 -17.39
N VAL A 51 6.36 14.98 -16.99
CA VAL A 51 6.86 16.32 -16.64
C VAL A 51 7.79 16.25 -15.42
N HIS A 52 7.37 15.59 -14.34
CA HIS A 52 8.20 15.46 -13.14
C HIS A 52 9.49 14.66 -13.40
N ALA A 53 9.42 13.63 -14.24
CA ALA A 53 10.59 12.83 -14.60
C ALA A 53 11.57 13.63 -15.46
N ALA A 54 11.07 14.51 -16.35
CA ALA A 54 11.91 15.45 -17.09
C ALA A 54 12.63 16.41 -16.15
N ILE A 55 11.93 17.00 -15.18
CA ILE A 55 12.53 17.89 -14.17
C ILE A 55 13.63 17.15 -13.39
N ALA A 56 13.34 15.93 -12.91
CA ALA A 56 14.29 15.12 -12.14
C ALA A 56 15.57 14.77 -12.92
N ARG A 57 15.45 14.55 -14.25
CA ARG A 57 16.60 14.32 -15.13
C ARG A 57 17.39 15.61 -15.38
N THR A 58 16.71 16.75 -15.56
CA THR A 58 17.35 18.03 -15.88
C THR A 58 18.05 18.68 -14.67
N LEU A 59 17.44 18.59 -13.48
CA LEU A 59 17.93 19.24 -12.26
C LEU A 59 18.62 18.28 -11.30
N GLY A 60 18.58 16.98 -11.58
CA GLY A 60 19.18 15.92 -10.75
C GLY A 60 20.54 15.42 -11.26
N PRO A 61 20.83 14.10 -11.17
CA PRO A 61 19.84 13.02 -11.02
C PRO A 61 19.37 12.79 -9.58
N TYR A 62 18.06 12.59 -9.41
CA TYR A 62 17.43 12.05 -8.20
C TYR A 62 16.20 11.21 -8.59
N LYS A 63 15.78 10.30 -7.71
CA LYS A 63 14.63 9.41 -7.96
C LYS A 63 13.31 10.13 -7.70
N LEU A 64 12.28 9.79 -8.48
CA LEU A 64 10.90 10.09 -8.09
C LEU A 64 10.38 9.00 -7.17
N SER A 65 9.78 9.41 -6.06
CA SER A 65 9.30 8.54 -5.01
C SER A 65 7.77 8.43 -5.08
N LEU A 66 7.25 7.20 -5.06
CA LEU A 66 5.82 6.92 -4.89
C LEU A 66 5.56 6.57 -3.42
N HIS A 67 4.97 7.52 -2.69
CA HIS A 67 4.49 7.30 -1.31
C HIS A 67 3.10 6.67 -1.33
N SER A 68 2.78 5.85 -0.32
CA SER A 68 1.62 4.93 -0.40
C SER A 68 1.64 4.12 -1.69
N GLY A 69 2.85 3.74 -2.13
CA GLY A 69 3.09 3.22 -3.47
C GLY A 69 2.65 1.79 -3.65
N SER A 70 2.44 1.02 -2.58
CA SER A 70 1.93 -0.35 -2.67
C SER A 70 0.54 -0.41 -3.30
N ASP A 71 0.30 -1.50 -4.03
CA ASP A 71 -0.93 -1.86 -4.75
C ASP A 71 -1.36 -0.90 -5.86
N LYS A 72 -0.53 0.09 -6.23
CA LYS A 72 -0.80 1.06 -7.31
C LYS A 72 -0.48 0.49 -8.69
N PHE A 73 -0.96 -0.72 -8.96
CA PHE A 73 -0.58 -1.51 -10.14
C PHE A 73 -0.81 -0.78 -11.45
N SER A 74 -1.94 -0.07 -11.59
CA SER A 74 -2.29 0.67 -12.80
C SER A 74 -1.29 1.78 -13.18
N VAL A 75 -0.54 2.31 -12.22
CA VAL A 75 0.41 3.42 -12.44
C VAL A 75 1.88 3.00 -12.40
N TYR A 76 2.19 1.73 -12.15
CA TYR A 76 3.57 1.25 -12.11
C TYR A 76 4.24 1.30 -13.49
N GLU A 77 3.61 0.75 -14.52
CA GLU A 77 4.16 0.79 -15.88
C GLU A 77 4.34 2.23 -16.41
N PRO A 78 3.33 3.11 -16.32
CA PRO A 78 3.52 4.54 -16.60
C PRO A 78 4.69 5.16 -15.85
N THR A 79 4.79 4.92 -14.54
CA THR A 79 5.90 5.46 -13.73
C THR A 79 7.25 4.94 -14.21
N ALA A 80 7.39 3.63 -14.40
CA ALA A 80 8.62 3.00 -14.84
C ALA A 80 9.06 3.55 -16.21
N ARG A 81 8.11 3.68 -17.15
CA ARG A 81 8.33 4.25 -18.49
C ARG A 81 8.83 5.68 -18.45
N GLN A 82 8.10 6.55 -17.75
CA GLN A 82 8.43 7.97 -17.71
C GLN A 82 9.73 8.25 -16.93
N THR A 83 10.02 7.47 -15.90
CA THR A 83 11.24 7.60 -15.08
C THR A 83 12.45 6.84 -15.64
N ARG A 84 12.26 6.01 -16.68
CA ARG A 84 13.27 5.07 -17.20
C ARG A 84 13.83 4.18 -16.08
N GLY A 85 12.94 3.67 -15.23
CA GLY A 85 13.29 2.81 -14.10
C GLY A 85 13.89 3.54 -12.88
N LEU A 86 14.21 4.83 -12.94
CA LEU A 86 14.80 5.57 -11.81
C LEU A 86 13.74 6.06 -10.80
N VAL A 87 13.18 5.10 -10.04
CA VAL A 87 12.08 5.30 -9.09
C VAL A 87 12.44 4.82 -7.69
N HIS A 88 11.77 5.38 -6.68
CA HIS A 88 11.72 4.84 -5.33
C HIS A 88 10.27 4.46 -5.00
N LEU A 89 10.00 3.17 -4.81
CA LEU A 89 8.67 2.68 -4.44
C LEU A 89 8.64 2.36 -2.94
N LYS A 90 7.79 3.04 -2.18
CA LYS A 90 7.62 2.75 -0.74
C LYS A 90 6.41 1.83 -0.52
N THR A 91 6.68 0.61 -0.09
CA THR A 91 5.69 -0.34 0.45
C THR A 91 5.77 -0.36 1.98
N ALA A 92 4.70 -0.76 2.65
CA ALA A 92 4.68 -0.92 4.11
C ALA A 92 3.54 -1.85 4.56
N GLY A 93 2.29 -1.37 4.54
CA GLY A 93 1.15 -2.06 5.16
C GLY A 93 0.63 -3.28 4.40
N THR A 94 1.08 -3.53 3.17
CA THR A 94 0.60 -4.69 2.40
C THR A 94 1.17 -6.01 2.89
N SER A 95 2.35 -6.02 3.53
CA SER A 95 2.84 -7.24 4.19
C SER A 95 1.90 -7.72 5.30
N TYR A 96 1.28 -6.78 6.04
CA TYR A 96 0.25 -7.13 7.02
C TYR A 96 -1.00 -7.73 6.35
N LEU A 97 -1.41 -7.20 5.20
CA LEU A 97 -2.53 -7.76 4.44
C LEU A 97 -2.20 -9.17 3.90
N GLU A 98 -0.97 -9.42 3.46
CA GLU A 98 -0.56 -10.78 3.06
C GLU A 98 -0.47 -11.73 4.25
N ALA A 99 -0.11 -11.25 5.45
CA ALA A 99 -0.21 -12.06 6.67
C ALA A 99 -1.67 -12.44 6.99
N LEU A 100 -2.61 -11.51 6.82
CA LEU A 100 -4.05 -11.82 6.92
C LEU A 100 -4.48 -12.83 5.86
N ARG A 101 -3.89 -12.81 4.65
CA ARG A 101 -4.18 -13.80 3.59
C ARG A 101 -3.77 -15.20 4.02
N THR A 102 -2.58 -15.33 4.58
CA THR A 102 -2.10 -16.60 5.12
C THR A 102 -3.02 -17.09 6.24
N ILE A 103 -3.40 -16.22 7.17
CA ILE A 103 -4.33 -16.54 8.27
C ILE A 103 -5.71 -16.93 7.73
N ALA A 104 -6.20 -16.30 6.66
CA ALA A 104 -7.48 -16.62 6.04
C ALA A 104 -7.62 -18.11 5.69
N VAL A 105 -6.53 -18.70 5.24
CA VAL A 105 -6.48 -20.09 4.76
C VAL A 105 -6.21 -21.06 5.91
N LEU A 106 -5.34 -20.69 6.85
CA LEU A 106 -4.90 -21.59 7.92
C LEU A 106 -5.81 -21.57 9.14
N GLU A 107 -6.36 -20.41 9.48
CA GLU A 107 -7.14 -20.15 10.70
C GLU A 107 -8.33 -19.22 10.37
N PRO A 108 -9.32 -19.70 9.60
CA PRO A 108 -10.42 -18.86 9.11
C PRO A 108 -11.22 -18.18 10.23
N ASP A 109 -11.42 -18.86 11.37
CA ASP A 109 -12.11 -18.30 12.53
C ASP A 109 -11.37 -17.09 13.12
N LEU A 110 -10.03 -17.11 13.11
CA LEU A 110 -9.21 -15.98 13.55
C LEU A 110 -9.39 -14.79 12.60
N LEU A 111 -9.30 -15.01 11.28
CA LEU A 111 -9.51 -13.93 10.32
C LEU A 111 -10.93 -13.35 10.43
N ARG A 112 -11.93 -14.20 10.58
CA ARG A 112 -13.33 -13.76 10.75
C ARG A 112 -13.48 -12.86 11.97
N SER A 113 -12.87 -13.25 13.09
CA SER A 113 -12.88 -12.46 14.34
C SER A 113 -12.15 -11.12 14.17
N ILE A 114 -10.98 -11.12 13.52
CA ILE A 114 -10.25 -9.90 13.18
C ILE A 114 -11.08 -8.99 12.27
N TYR A 115 -11.76 -9.55 11.27
CA TYR A 115 -12.55 -8.77 10.32
C TYR A 115 -13.77 -8.12 10.96
N VAL A 116 -14.48 -8.84 11.84
CA VAL A 116 -15.57 -8.28 12.66
C VAL A 116 -15.04 -7.10 13.49
N PHE A 117 -13.96 -7.31 14.23
CA PHE A 117 -13.34 -6.27 15.06
C PHE A 117 -12.90 -5.05 14.23
N ALA A 118 -12.26 -5.28 13.08
CA ALA A 118 -11.81 -4.23 12.18
C ALA A 118 -12.97 -3.38 11.66
N ARG A 119 -14.10 -4.01 11.29
CA ARG A 119 -15.30 -3.27 10.85
C ARG A 119 -15.85 -2.37 11.94
N GLU A 120 -15.85 -2.83 13.20
CA GLU A 120 -16.33 -2.05 14.35
C GLU A 120 -15.44 -0.86 14.69
N HIS A 121 -14.12 -0.97 14.44
CA HIS A 121 -13.14 0.07 14.76
C HIS A 121 -12.80 0.99 13.58
N TYR A 122 -13.26 0.67 12.37
CA TYR A 122 -12.88 1.35 11.14
C TYR A 122 -13.09 2.87 11.19
N GLU A 123 -14.26 3.33 11.67
CA GLU A 123 -14.58 4.76 11.71
C GLU A 123 -13.63 5.57 12.61
N VAL A 124 -13.13 4.95 13.67
CA VAL A 124 -12.14 5.56 14.57
C VAL A 124 -10.75 5.54 13.91
N ASP A 125 -10.33 4.37 13.44
CA ASP A 125 -8.95 4.16 12.96
C ASP A 125 -8.66 4.90 11.65
N ARG A 126 -9.67 5.03 10.77
CA ARG A 126 -9.53 5.75 9.49
C ARG A 126 -9.21 7.24 9.67
N ALA A 127 -9.43 7.83 10.83
CA ALA A 127 -9.20 9.27 11.07
C ALA A 127 -7.77 9.72 10.78
N SER A 128 -6.79 8.81 10.88
CA SER A 128 -5.38 9.07 10.60
C SER A 128 -4.93 8.70 9.18
N TYR A 129 -5.86 8.22 8.34
CA TYR A 129 -5.58 7.73 6.98
C TYR A 129 -6.42 8.44 5.92
N HIS A 130 -5.87 8.51 4.71
CA HIS A 130 -6.63 8.92 3.54
C HIS A 130 -7.12 7.67 2.81
N VAL A 131 -8.36 7.28 3.10
CA VAL A 131 -9.08 6.10 2.59
C VAL A 131 -10.54 6.48 2.31
N SER A 132 -11.22 5.72 1.46
CA SER A 132 -12.61 6.01 1.05
C SER A 132 -13.58 4.85 1.20
N ALA A 133 -13.13 3.74 1.80
CA ALA A 133 -13.97 2.60 2.08
C ALA A 133 -15.21 2.95 2.91
N LEU A 134 -16.26 2.19 2.65
CA LEU A 134 -17.54 2.24 3.33
C LEU A 134 -17.82 0.85 3.91
N TRP A 135 -17.96 0.77 5.23
CA TRP A 135 -18.16 -0.49 5.92
C TRP A 135 -19.46 -1.20 5.46
N GLU A 136 -20.46 -0.44 5.01
CA GLU A 136 -21.72 -0.95 4.46
C GLU A 136 -21.53 -1.67 3.12
N ARG A 137 -20.50 -1.32 2.35
CA ARG A 137 -20.19 -1.94 1.05
C ARG A 137 -19.28 -3.16 1.17
N ALA A 138 -18.56 -3.27 2.28
CA ALA A 138 -17.72 -4.42 2.56
C ALA A 138 -18.60 -5.66 2.90
N PRO A 139 -18.23 -6.89 2.47
CA PRO A 139 -19.03 -8.09 2.69
C PRO A 139 -19.39 -8.34 4.16
N ALA A 140 -20.65 -8.67 4.45
CA ALA A 140 -21.07 -8.92 5.82
C ALA A 140 -20.41 -10.21 6.38
N PRO A 141 -19.82 -10.19 7.59
CA PRO A 141 -19.10 -11.36 8.14
C PRO A 141 -19.94 -12.64 8.22
N ASN A 142 -21.25 -12.53 8.44
CA ASN A 142 -22.18 -13.66 8.52
C ASN A 142 -22.59 -14.24 7.16
N ALA A 143 -22.28 -13.55 6.06
CA ALA A 143 -22.58 -14.00 4.70
C ALA A 143 -21.39 -14.74 4.04
N LEU A 144 -20.24 -14.77 4.70
CA LEU A 144 -18.99 -15.35 4.16
C LEU A 144 -18.81 -16.77 4.68
N THR A 145 -18.57 -17.71 3.78
CA THR A 145 -17.98 -19.02 4.13
C THR A 145 -16.48 -18.87 4.37
N ASP A 146 -15.84 -19.88 4.96
CA ASP A 146 -14.38 -19.84 5.17
C ASP A 146 -13.61 -19.74 3.85
N ALA A 147 -14.14 -20.36 2.79
CA ALA A 147 -13.57 -20.28 1.45
C ALA A 147 -13.65 -18.86 0.84
N ASP A 148 -14.57 -18.03 1.31
CA ASP A 148 -14.73 -16.65 0.81
C ASP A 148 -13.78 -15.65 1.50
N LEU A 149 -13.23 -16.00 2.67
CA LEU A 149 -12.45 -15.09 3.50
C LEU A 149 -11.20 -14.53 2.80
N PRO A 150 -10.40 -15.31 2.04
CA PRO A 150 -9.29 -14.75 1.27
C PRO A 150 -9.73 -13.67 0.27
N GLY A 151 -10.96 -13.76 -0.24
CA GLY A 151 -11.54 -12.79 -1.17
C GLY A 151 -11.76 -11.40 -0.57
N LEU A 152 -11.84 -11.27 0.75
CA LEU A 152 -11.89 -9.98 1.44
C LEU A 152 -10.69 -9.10 1.09
N LEU A 153 -9.53 -9.70 0.88
CA LEU A 153 -8.30 -8.99 0.55
C LEU A 153 -8.20 -8.55 -0.90
N GLU A 154 -9.20 -8.86 -1.73
CA GLU A 154 -9.35 -8.34 -3.09
C GLU A 154 -10.49 -7.32 -3.19
N GLN A 155 -11.39 -7.27 -2.20
CA GLN A 155 -12.51 -6.35 -2.17
C GLN A 155 -12.07 -4.99 -1.63
N PHE A 156 -12.33 -3.92 -2.40
CA PHE A 156 -11.87 -2.56 -2.12
C PHE A 156 -12.10 -2.13 -0.67
N ASP A 157 -13.36 -2.15 -0.21
CA ASP A 157 -13.71 -1.61 1.11
C ASP A 157 -13.12 -2.45 2.24
N ALA A 158 -13.24 -3.78 2.16
CA ALA A 158 -12.72 -4.70 3.16
C ALA A 158 -11.18 -4.63 3.26
N ARG A 159 -10.49 -4.49 2.12
CA ARG A 159 -9.03 -4.37 2.09
C ARG A 159 -8.56 -3.08 2.76
N GLU A 160 -9.22 -1.95 2.51
CA GLU A 160 -8.88 -0.70 3.22
C GLU A 160 -9.21 -0.78 4.72
N ILE A 161 -10.37 -1.33 5.08
CA ILE A 161 -10.79 -1.53 6.48
C ILE A 161 -9.72 -2.32 7.23
N LEU A 162 -9.37 -3.50 6.73
CA LEU A 162 -8.34 -4.36 7.32
C LEU A 162 -6.99 -3.63 7.37
N HIS A 163 -6.61 -2.91 6.31
CA HIS A 163 -5.32 -2.21 6.25
C HIS A 163 -5.20 -1.15 7.35
N VAL A 164 -6.21 -0.30 7.56
CA VAL A 164 -6.06 0.85 8.47
C VAL A 164 -6.22 0.47 9.94
N THR A 165 -6.92 -0.64 10.22
CA THR A 165 -7.17 -1.09 11.59
C THR A 165 -6.06 -1.97 12.17
N PHE A 166 -4.94 -2.17 11.47
CA PHE A 166 -3.85 -3.03 11.94
C PHE A 166 -3.37 -2.65 13.35
N GLY A 167 -3.33 -1.35 13.66
CA GLY A 167 -2.89 -0.85 14.97
C GLY A 167 -3.79 -1.35 16.09
N SER A 168 -5.11 -1.22 15.92
CA SER A 168 -6.09 -1.70 16.88
C SER A 168 -6.10 -3.22 16.96
N VAL A 169 -6.04 -3.93 15.83
CA VAL A 169 -5.99 -5.41 15.81
C VAL A 169 -4.77 -5.94 16.57
N LEU A 170 -3.59 -5.34 16.38
CA LEU A 170 -2.35 -5.84 16.99
C LEU A 170 -2.14 -5.38 18.44
N THR A 171 -2.94 -4.45 18.95
CA THR A 171 -2.77 -3.90 20.31
C THR A 171 -4.01 -4.01 21.20
N ALA A 172 -5.15 -4.45 20.66
CA ALA A 172 -6.39 -4.63 21.41
C ALA A 172 -6.16 -5.52 22.64
N PRO A 173 -6.51 -5.05 23.84
CA PRO A 173 -6.40 -5.86 25.05
C PRO A 173 -7.56 -6.85 25.16
N SER A 174 -7.29 -8.06 25.65
CA SER A 174 -8.31 -8.99 26.14
C SER A 174 -8.70 -8.67 27.60
N ALA A 175 -9.77 -9.30 28.09
CA ALA A 175 -10.31 -9.06 29.44
C ALA A 175 -9.32 -9.39 30.57
N ASP A 176 -8.37 -10.28 30.33
CA ASP A 176 -7.30 -10.69 31.25
C ASP A 176 -6.01 -9.87 31.06
N GLY A 177 -6.02 -8.84 30.21
CA GLY A 177 -4.89 -7.94 29.99
C GLY A 177 -3.83 -8.47 29.01
N GLN A 178 -4.09 -9.59 28.33
CA GLN A 178 -3.28 -10.08 27.21
C GLN A 178 -3.65 -9.36 25.90
N THR A 179 -3.05 -9.78 24.79
CA THR A 179 -3.43 -9.28 23.47
C THR A 179 -4.57 -10.10 22.89
N LEU A 180 -5.59 -9.43 22.36
CA LEU A 180 -6.80 -10.08 21.84
C LEU A 180 -6.51 -10.95 20.61
N PHE A 181 -5.64 -10.48 19.71
CA PHE A 181 -5.30 -11.19 18.47
C PHE A 181 -3.80 -11.43 18.27
N TYR A 182 -2.93 -10.57 18.81
CA TYR A 182 -1.53 -10.51 18.42
C TYR A 182 -0.77 -11.82 18.70
N ASP A 183 -0.96 -12.43 19.87
CA ASP A 183 -0.23 -13.65 20.22
C ASP A 183 -0.58 -14.80 19.27
N ARG A 184 -1.88 -15.03 19.01
CA ARG A 184 -2.32 -16.06 18.06
C ARG A 184 -1.93 -15.71 16.62
N PHE A 185 -2.08 -14.45 16.20
CA PHE A 185 -1.65 -13.97 14.89
C PHE A 185 -0.17 -14.30 14.63
N MET A 186 0.69 -13.98 15.59
CA MET A 186 2.12 -14.22 15.48
C MET A 186 2.49 -15.70 15.59
N GLU A 187 1.75 -16.48 16.39
CA GLU A 187 1.93 -17.93 16.46
C GLU A 187 1.71 -18.59 15.09
N VAL A 188 0.62 -18.24 14.39
CA VAL A 188 0.30 -18.79 13.06
C VAL A 188 1.43 -18.50 12.07
N LEU A 189 1.90 -17.25 12.01
CA LEU A 189 2.98 -16.88 11.09
C LEU A 189 4.33 -17.54 11.43
N ARG A 190 4.62 -17.77 12.72
CA ARG A 190 5.85 -18.45 13.16
C ARG A 190 5.82 -19.95 12.91
N THR A 191 4.64 -20.57 13.01
CA THR A 191 4.44 -21.99 12.72
C THR A 191 4.41 -22.26 11.21
N HIS A 192 3.95 -21.29 10.41
CA HIS A 192 3.82 -21.40 8.96
C HIS A 192 4.60 -20.32 8.18
N PRO A 193 5.91 -20.15 8.41
CA PRO A 193 6.68 -19.06 7.80
C PRO A 193 6.78 -19.19 6.28
N GLU A 194 6.77 -20.42 5.74
CA GLU A 194 6.83 -20.68 4.30
C GLU A 194 5.55 -20.26 3.58
N ALA A 195 4.38 -20.47 4.20
CA ALA A 195 3.09 -20.06 3.63
C ALA A 195 3.03 -18.54 3.50
N TYR A 196 3.40 -17.81 4.56
CA TYR A 196 3.47 -16.35 4.53
C TYR A 196 4.53 -15.84 3.54
N ALA A 197 5.70 -16.47 3.49
CA ALA A 197 6.73 -16.11 2.52
C ALA A 197 6.26 -16.31 1.08
N ALA A 198 5.50 -17.38 0.79
CA ALA A 198 4.94 -17.62 -0.55
C ALA A 198 3.96 -16.50 -0.96
N ASP A 199 3.07 -16.09 -0.07
CA ASP A 199 2.14 -14.97 -0.32
C ASP A 199 2.90 -13.66 -0.58
N LEU A 200 3.91 -13.35 0.25
CA LEU A 200 4.78 -12.18 0.05
C LEU A 200 5.52 -12.21 -1.30
N VAL A 201 6.06 -13.36 -1.69
CA VAL A 201 6.79 -13.52 -2.96
C VAL A 201 5.86 -13.22 -4.13
N VAL A 202 4.66 -13.82 -4.16
CA VAL A 202 3.68 -13.56 -5.22
C VAL A 202 3.32 -12.08 -5.27
N HIS A 203 3.04 -11.48 -4.11
CA HIS A 203 2.63 -10.09 -4.00
C HIS A 203 3.74 -9.11 -4.46
N PHE A 204 4.97 -9.28 -3.96
CA PHE A 204 6.08 -8.38 -4.31
C PHE A 204 6.61 -8.60 -5.73
N LEU A 205 6.55 -9.82 -6.28
CA LEU A 205 6.88 -10.02 -7.69
C LEU A 205 5.94 -9.23 -8.60
N ARG A 206 4.64 -9.16 -8.27
CA ARG A 206 3.69 -8.30 -8.99
C ARG A 206 4.06 -6.82 -8.92
N HIS A 207 4.56 -6.36 -7.77
CA HIS A 207 5.04 -4.98 -7.59
C HIS A 207 6.31 -4.67 -8.38
N LEU A 208 7.26 -5.62 -8.43
CA LEU A 208 8.58 -5.41 -9.00
C LEU A 208 8.60 -5.57 -10.53
N ARG A 209 7.79 -6.49 -11.08
CA ARG A 209 7.76 -6.83 -12.52
C ARG A 209 7.75 -5.61 -13.45
N PRO A 210 6.91 -4.57 -13.25
CA PRO A 210 6.90 -3.39 -14.13
C PRO A 210 8.22 -2.60 -14.19
N PHE A 211 9.09 -2.76 -13.20
CA PHE A 211 10.34 -1.99 -13.07
C PHE A 211 11.58 -2.74 -13.58
N VAL A 212 11.48 -4.05 -13.86
CA VAL A 212 12.64 -4.88 -14.27
C VAL A 212 13.04 -4.67 -15.74
N ILE A 213 12.10 -4.26 -16.61
CA ILE A 213 12.30 -4.17 -18.06
C ILE A 213 13.18 -2.98 -18.48
N TRP A 214 13.55 -2.09 -17.54
CA TRP A 214 14.31 -0.87 -17.81
C TRP A 214 15.81 -1.00 -17.51
N GLY A 215 16.31 -2.21 -17.26
CA GLY A 215 17.70 -2.49 -16.87
C GLY A 215 18.71 -2.67 -18.01
N ASP A 216 18.27 -2.83 -19.27
CA ASP A 216 19.13 -3.18 -20.41
C ASP A 216 19.21 -2.07 -21.47
N GLY A 217 19.54 -0.83 -21.08
CA GLY A 217 19.67 0.32 -21.99
C GLY A 217 20.85 1.22 -21.72
#